data_AF-A0A7C1FM38-F1
#
_entry.id   AF-A0A7C1FM38-F1
#
_cell.length_a   1.000
_cell.length_b   1.000
_cell.length_c   1.000
_cell.angle_alpha   90.00
_cell.angle_beta   90.00
_cell.angle_gamma   90.00
#
_symmetry.space_group_name_H-M   'P 1'
#
loop_
_entity.id
_entity.type
_entity.pdbx_description
1 polymer ?
#
loop_
_entity_poly.entity_id
_entity_poly.type
_entity_poly.pdbx_seq_one_letter_code
_entity_poly.pdbx_strand_id
1 'polypeptide(L)' 'MSSFSNPHYMYLFSLKNGKKKLAYGQSPEDALEILRIRLSEEEMNEILPDQYIKINQRELQQYVHELG' A
#
# COMPACT_ATOMS: atom_id res chain seq x y z
N MET A 1 -18.39 11.12 15.40
CA MET A 1 -17.42 12.22 15.24
C MET A 1 -16.17 11.60 14.62
N SER A 2 -15.86 12.02 13.40
CA SER A 2 -15.01 11.29 12.47
C SER A 2 -13.54 11.38 12.86
N SER A 3 -12.94 10.25 13.25
CA SER A 3 -11.54 10.10 13.66
C SER A 3 -10.54 10.28 12.51
N PHE A 4 -10.53 11.44 11.86
CA PHE A 4 -9.56 11.83 10.82
C PHE A 4 -8.36 12.60 11.41
N SER A 5 -7.70 12.08 12.44
CA SER A 5 -6.50 12.71 13.03
C SER A 5 -5.28 11.82 13.14
N ASN A 6 -5.29 10.63 12.54
CA ASN A 6 -4.07 9.84 12.41
C ASN A 6 -3.37 10.16 11.09
N PRO A 7 -2.07 10.53 11.10
CA PRO A 7 -1.30 10.67 9.88
C PRO A 7 -1.18 9.28 9.23
N HIS A 8 -2.04 9.02 8.25
CA HIS A 8 -1.94 7.82 7.42
C HIS A 8 -0.73 7.98 6.50
N TYR A 9 0.19 7.05 6.60
CA TYR A 9 1.30 6.96 5.67
C TYR A 9 0.88 6.12 4.47
N MET A 10 1.44 6.45 3.31
CA MET A 10 1.25 5.66 2.11
C MET A 10 2.37 4.63 2.02
N TYR A 11 1.98 3.39 1.79
CA TYR A 11 2.87 2.26 1.60
C TYR A 11 2.64 1.70 0.20
N LEU A 12 3.70 1.63 -0.58
CA LEU A 12 3.74 1.02 -1.89
C LEU A 12 4.33 -0.38 -1.74
N PHE A 13 3.50 -1.41 -1.85
CA PHE A 13 3.93 -2.80 -1.82
C PHE A 13 4.29 -3.26 -3.22
N SER A 14 5.45 -3.90 -3.37
CA SER A 14 5.87 -4.45 -4.64
C SER A 14 5.09 -5.73 -4.94
N LEU A 15 4.68 -5.90 -6.19
CA LEU A 15 4.07 -7.13 -6.69
C LEU A 15 5.11 -7.97 -7.41
N LYS A 16 4.92 -9.29 -7.42
CA LYS A 16 5.73 -10.24 -8.20
C LYS A 16 5.75 -9.91 -9.69
N ASN A 17 4.69 -9.30 -10.20
CA ASN A 17 4.58 -8.86 -11.59
C ASN A 17 5.31 -7.53 -11.91
N GLY A 18 6.08 -6.99 -10.95
CA GLY A 18 6.88 -5.76 -11.13
C GLY A 18 6.11 -4.45 -10.96
N LYS A 19 4.79 -4.52 -10.80
CA LYS A 19 3.96 -3.37 -10.43
C LYS A 19 3.95 -3.14 -8.92
N LYS A 20 3.40 -2.01 -8.47
CA LYS A 20 3.25 -1.69 -7.04
C LYS A 20 1.79 -1.47 -6.69
N LYS A 21 1.45 -1.77 -5.44
CA LYS A 21 0.12 -1.59 -4.89
C LYS A 21 0.14 -0.58 -3.77
N LEU A 22 -0.68 0.45 -3.91
CA LEU A 22 -0.80 1.50 -2.94
C LEU A 22 -1.75 1.09 -1.82
N ALA A 23 -1.29 1.24 -0.59
CA ALA A 23 -2.08 1.09 0.61
C ALA A 23 -1.84 2.25 1.57
N TYR A 24 -2.82 2.51 2.42
CA TYR A 24 -2.74 3.52 3.48
C TYR A 24 -2.87 2.82 4.81
N GLY A 25 -2.03 3.19 5.77
CA GLY A 25 -2.07 2.59 7.10
C GLY A 25 -1.24 3.41 8.08
N GLN A 26 -1.41 3.13 9.37
CA GLN A 26 -0.52 3.69 10.39
C GLN A 26 0.86 3.02 10.34
N SER A 27 0.85 1.71 10.05
CA SER A 27 2.01 0.83 9.93
C SER A 27 1.93 0.03 8.62
N PRO A 28 3.03 -0.55 8.13
CA PRO A 28 2.99 -1.44 6.97
C PRO A 28 2.05 -2.63 7.18
N GLU A 29 1.96 -3.18 8.40
CA GLU A 29 1.02 -4.26 8.74
C GLU A 29 -0.45 -3.84 8.57
N ASP A 30 -0.78 -2.64 9.05
CA ASP A 30 -2.12 -2.04 8.94
C ASP A 30 -2.49 -1.79 7.47
N ALA A 31 -1.54 -1.29 6.68
CA ALA A 31 -1.69 -1.10 5.25
C ALA A 31 -1.88 -2.43 4.50
N LEU A 32 -1.18 -3.49 4.93
CA LEU A 32 -1.29 -4.82 4.37
C LEU A 32 -2.65 -5.48 4.69
N GLU A 33 -3.15 -5.32 5.91
CA GLU A 33 -4.49 -5.77 6.29
C GLU A 33 -5.57 -5.07 5.47
N ILE A 34 -5.43 -3.78 5.18
CA ILE A 34 -6.35 -3.05 4.28
C ILE A 34 -6.29 -3.62 2.85
N LEU A 35 -5.10 -3.95 2.35
CA LEU A 35 -4.96 -4.66 1.08
C LEU A 35 -5.66 -6.02 1.13
N ARG A 36 -5.57 -6.74 2.24
CA ARG A 36 -6.16 -8.08 2.41
C ARG A 36 -7.67 -8.08 2.40
N ILE A 37 -8.27 -7.02 2.94
CA ILE A 37 -9.72 -6.85 2.93
C ILE A 37 -10.22 -6.49 1.53
N ARG A 38 -9.41 -5.76 0.75
CA ARG A 38 -9.81 -5.24 -0.56
C ARG A 38 -9.50 -6.20 -1.72
N LEU A 39 -8.46 -7.00 -1.56
CA LEU A 39 -7.91 -7.84 -2.61
C LEU A 39 -8.29 -9.30 -2.39
N SER A 40 -8.40 -10.03 -3.49
CA SER A 40 -8.55 -11.48 -3.47
C SER A 40 -7.25 -12.16 -3.03
N GLU A 41 -7.36 -13.40 -2.54
CA GLU A 41 -6.22 -14.22 -2.10
C GLU A 41 -5.14 -14.39 -3.19
N GLU A 42 -5.54 -14.38 -4.46
CA GLU A 42 -4.63 -14.45 -5.62
C GLU A 42 -3.75 -13.20 -5.72
N GLU A 43 -4.35 -12.01 -5.66
CA GLU A 43 -3.61 -10.74 -5.70
C GLU A 43 -2.79 -10.52 -4.44
N MET A 44 -3.27 -11.01 -3.30
CA MET A 44 -2.50 -11.02 -2.06
C MET A 44 -1.24 -11.88 -2.16
N ASN A 45 -1.31 -13.02 -2.86
CA ASN A 45 -0.15 -13.86 -3.13
C ASN A 45 0.87 -13.20 -4.08
N GLU A 46 0.44 -12.24 -4.90
CA GLU A 46 1.35 -11.45 -5.73
C GLU A 46 2.06 -10.35 -4.94
N ILE A 47 1.50 -9.89 -3.82
CA ILE A 47 2.11 -8.87 -2.96
C ILE A 47 3.35 -9.43 -2.25
N LEU A 48 4.41 -8.64 -2.23
CA LEU A 48 5.62 -8.88 -1.45
C LEU A 48 5.54 -8.05 -0.15
N PRO A 49 5.10 -8.66 0.98
CA PRO A 49 4.93 -7.95 2.25
C PRO A 49 6.24 -7.39 2.81
N ASP A 50 7.37 -8.02 2.50
CA ASP A 50 8.71 -7.56 2.88
C ASP A 50 9.24 -6.43 1.97
N GLN A 51 8.70 -6.27 0.76
CA GLN A 51 9.13 -5.24 -0.19
C GLN A 51 8.11 -4.12 -0.28
N TYR A 52 8.22 -3.17 0.64
CA TYR A 52 7.41 -1.96 0.63
C TYR A 52 8.25 -0.70 0.71
N ILE A 53 7.70 0.38 0.14
CA ILE A 53 8.28 1.71 0.26
C ILE A 53 7.25 2.60 0.94
N LYS A 54 7.66 3.19 2.06
CA LYS A 54 6.89 4.23 2.74
C LYS A 54 7.12 5.54 2.00
N ILE A 55 6.05 6.11 1.46
CA ILE A 55 6.09 7.39 0.76
C ILE A 55 5.15 8.40 1.41
N ASN A 56 5.45 9.68 1.21
CA ASN A 56 4.52 10.75 1.52
C ASN A 56 3.51 10.92 0.37
N GLN A 57 2.35 11.52 0.64
CA GLN A 57 1.34 11.84 -0.38
C GLN A 57 1.90 12.67 -1.53
N ARG A 58 2.87 13.56 -1.27
CA ARG A 58 3.54 14.35 -2.31
C ARG A 58 4.40 13.51 -3.25
N GLU A 59 4.93 12.40 -2.75
CA GLU A 59 5.73 11.47 -3.54
C GLU A 59 4.84 10.52 -4.34
N LEU A 60 3.55 10.38 -4.03
CA LEU A 60 2.67 9.50 -4.80
C LEU A 60 2.71 9.78 -6.32
N GLN A 61 2.81 11.05 -6.69
CA GLN A 61 2.83 11.47 -8.09
C GLN A 61 4.03 10.93 -8.87
N GLN A 62 5.16 10.71 -8.21
CA GLN A 62 6.36 10.12 -8.82
C GLN A 62 6.26 8.59 -8.90
N TYR A 63 5.42 7.92 -8.10
CA TYR A 63 5.23 6.46 -8.16
C TYR A 63 3.96 6.03 -8.90
N VAL A 64 3.09 6.97 -9.29
CA VAL A 64 1.78 6.68 -9.92
C VAL A 64 1.90 5.85 -11.19
N HIS A 65 3.01 5.97 -11.91
CA HIS A 65 3.29 5.23 -13.13
C HIS A 65 3.68 3.77 -12.87
N GLU A 66 4.08 3.43 -11.64
CA GLU A 66 4.40 2.07 -11.22
C GLU A 66 3.20 1.36 -10.58
N LEU A 67 2.07 2.07 -10.39
CA LEU A 67 0.86 1.51 -9.82
C LEU A 67 0.11 0.61 -10.79
N GLY A 68 -0.37 -0.52 -10.28
CA GLY A 68 -0.90 -1.63 -11.07
C GLY A 68 -2.35 -2.00 -10.86
#